data_AF-A0AAD4IEA3-F1
#
_entry.id   AF-A0AAD4IEA3-F1
#
_cell.length_a   1.000
_cell.length_b   1.000
_cell.length_c   1.000
_cell.angle_alpha   90.00
_cell.angle_beta   90.00
_cell.angle_gamma   90.00
#
_symmetry.space_group_name_H-M   'P 1'
#
loop_
_entity.id
_entity.type
_entity.pdbx_description
1 polymer ?
#
loop_
_entity_poly.entity_id
_entity_poly.type
_entity_poly.pdbx_seq_one_letter_code
_entity_poly.pdbx_strand_id
1 'polypeptide(L)'
;MCQQLKLARAQSPKKLIKMAFQTLPLRDLQAVFGTKYPRRGRILLEQRRRKMSLHRLAETLYYHRGAQLSRRARWNDMTILQMQHELQKRDKLDESEYQTLSEWKLRLRLACVVKAENEAWKEGVKVREEKRVEARRAWAAQLAAYDQIDRERSEDAEMEQEQQAVC
;
A
#
# COMPACT_ATOMS: atom_id res chain seq x y z
N MET A 1 29.49 14.39 -23.10
CA MET A 1 28.39 15.26 -22.60
C MET A 1 27.35 15.40 -23.71
N CYS A 2 26.18 14.76 -23.55
CA CYS A 2 25.28 14.34 -24.63
C CYS A 2 24.59 15.51 -25.37
N GLN A 3 24.63 15.54 -26.72
CA GLN A 3 23.95 16.53 -27.57
C GLN A 3 22.44 16.66 -27.24
N GLN A 4 21.82 15.59 -26.73
CA GLN A 4 20.43 15.60 -26.29
C GLN A 4 20.16 16.55 -25.11
N LEU A 5 21.13 16.75 -24.20
CA LEU A 5 20.99 17.69 -23.09
C LEU A 5 21.03 19.15 -23.56
N LYS A 6 21.83 19.45 -24.60
CA LYS A 6 21.86 20.79 -25.22
C LYS A 6 20.56 21.10 -25.95
N LEU A 7 20.02 20.13 -26.69
CA LEU A 7 18.70 20.24 -27.34
C LEU A 7 17.55 20.35 -26.34
N ALA A 8 17.62 19.64 -25.21
CA ALA A 8 16.62 19.75 -24.15
C ALA A 8 16.61 21.14 -23.50
N ARG A 9 17.79 21.74 -23.25
CA ARG A 9 17.89 23.12 -22.70
C ARG A 9 17.29 24.20 -23.60
N ALA A 10 17.23 23.97 -24.91
CA ALA A 10 16.61 24.88 -25.88
C ALA A 10 15.08 24.76 -25.94
N GLN A 11 14.48 23.76 -25.30
CA GLN A 11 13.03 23.55 -25.31
C GLN A 11 12.35 24.17 -24.10
N SER A 12 11.11 24.67 -24.30
CA SER A 12 10.33 25.20 -23.19
C SER A 12 10.06 24.12 -22.12
N PRO A 13 10.01 24.48 -20.83
CA PRO A 13 9.75 23.53 -19.75
C PRO A 13 8.48 22.71 -19.95
N LYS A 14 7.41 23.32 -20.51
CA LYS A 14 6.17 22.63 -20.85
C LYS A 14 6.37 21.51 -21.89
N LYS A 15 7.22 21.74 -22.89
CA LYS A 15 7.53 20.76 -23.94
C LYS A 15 8.36 19.60 -23.39
N LEU A 16 9.35 19.90 -22.54
CA LEU A 16 10.15 18.89 -21.85
C LEU A 16 9.29 17.99 -20.95
N ILE A 17 8.41 18.57 -20.14
CA ILE A 17 7.51 17.80 -19.28
C ILE A 17 6.60 16.92 -20.13
N LYS A 18 6.03 17.44 -21.23
CA LYS A 18 5.21 16.65 -22.14
C LYS A 18 5.97 15.47 -22.77
N MET A 19 7.21 15.68 -23.19
CA MET A 19 8.05 14.60 -23.74
C MET A 19 8.44 13.57 -22.67
N ALA A 20 8.74 14.01 -21.44
CA ALA A 20 8.98 13.12 -20.30
C ALA A 20 7.76 12.24 -20.03
N PHE A 21 6.54 12.82 -20.04
CA PHE A 21 5.31 12.03 -19.92
C PHE A 21 5.12 10.99 -21.01
N GLN A 22 5.47 11.33 -22.24
CA GLN A 22 5.42 10.42 -23.37
C GLN A 22 6.51 9.33 -23.33
N THR A 23 7.50 9.43 -22.46
CA THR A 23 8.58 8.44 -22.33
C THR A 23 8.49 7.63 -21.05
N LEU A 24 7.64 8.02 -20.10
CA LEU A 24 7.45 7.28 -18.85
C LEU A 24 6.94 5.84 -19.08
N PRO A 25 7.45 4.88 -18.28
CA PRO A 25 6.91 3.54 -18.22
C PRO A 25 5.43 3.55 -17.83
N LEU A 26 4.64 2.66 -18.45
CA LEU A 26 3.21 2.55 -18.14
C LEU A 26 2.93 2.24 -16.67
N ARG A 27 3.82 1.49 -16.01
CA ARG A 27 3.71 1.14 -14.58
C ARG A 27 3.70 2.36 -13.66
N ASP A 28 4.53 3.35 -13.95
CA ASP A 28 4.62 4.56 -13.12
C ASP A 28 3.40 5.46 -13.32
N LEU A 29 2.93 5.56 -14.56
CA LEU A 29 1.65 6.21 -14.87
C LEU A 29 0.47 5.50 -14.21
N GLN A 30 0.47 4.17 -14.22
CA GLN A 30 -0.57 3.37 -13.58
C GLN A 30 -0.69 3.69 -12.09
N ALA A 31 0.45 3.73 -11.41
CA ALA A 31 0.52 3.94 -9.98
C ALA A 31 0.08 5.37 -9.58
N VAL A 32 0.34 6.37 -10.42
CA VAL A 32 -0.11 7.75 -10.19
C VAL A 32 -1.60 7.95 -10.46
N PHE A 33 -2.14 7.32 -11.50
CA PHE A 33 -3.54 7.51 -11.88
C PHE A 33 -4.50 6.49 -11.26
N GLY A 34 -3.99 5.43 -10.63
CA GLY A 34 -4.79 4.38 -9.99
C GLY A 34 -5.58 3.52 -10.98
N THR A 35 -5.16 3.47 -12.25
CA THR A 35 -5.91 2.76 -13.30
C THR A 35 -5.54 1.28 -13.32
N LYS A 36 -6.50 0.35 -13.39
CA LYS A 36 -6.18 -1.08 -13.58
C LYS A 36 -5.55 -1.37 -14.95
N TYR A 37 -5.88 -0.56 -15.96
CA TYR A 37 -5.40 -0.69 -17.33
C TYR A 37 -4.85 0.64 -17.81
N PRO A 38 -3.55 0.90 -17.62
CA PRO A 38 -2.94 2.13 -18.12
C PRO A 38 -2.95 2.03 -19.65
N ARG A 39 -3.78 2.85 -20.30
CA ARG A 39 -3.57 3.20 -21.72
C ARG A 39 -3.18 4.66 -21.72
N ARG A 40 -2.07 5.03 -22.37
CA ARG A 40 -1.59 6.43 -22.41
C ARG A 40 -2.69 7.41 -22.81
N GLY A 41 -3.52 7.04 -23.80
CA GLY A 41 -4.70 7.84 -24.18
C GLY A 41 -5.69 8.07 -23.03
N ARG A 42 -5.99 7.05 -22.23
CA ARG A 42 -6.87 7.16 -21.05
C ARG A 42 -6.25 8.01 -19.93
N ILE A 43 -4.94 7.89 -19.71
CA ILE A 43 -4.21 8.70 -18.74
C ILE A 43 -4.24 10.18 -19.10
N LEU A 44 -4.03 10.51 -20.38
CA LEU A 44 -4.14 11.89 -20.88
C LEU A 44 -5.57 12.43 -20.78
N LEU A 45 -6.57 11.56 -21.00
CA LEU A 45 -7.99 11.87 -20.80
C LEU A 45 -8.32 12.14 -19.33
N GLU A 46 -7.83 11.31 -18.40
CA GLU A 46 -7.99 11.54 -16.96
C GLU A 46 -7.28 12.81 -16.51
N GLN A 47 -6.07 13.09 -17.02
CA GLN A 47 -5.39 14.35 -16.73
C GLN A 47 -6.24 15.55 -17.13
N ARG A 48 -6.82 15.53 -18.35
CA ARG A 48 -7.72 16.59 -18.83
C ARG A 48 -8.98 16.67 -17.97
N ARG A 49 -9.60 15.53 -17.64
CA ARG A 49 -10.81 15.47 -16.80
C ARG A 49 -10.57 16.05 -15.40
N ARG A 50 -9.43 15.73 -14.78
CA ARG A 50 -9.03 16.24 -13.46
C ARG A 50 -8.44 17.65 -13.49
N LYS A 51 -8.34 18.28 -14.69
CA LYS A 51 -7.69 19.57 -14.92
C LYS A 51 -6.31 19.67 -14.27
N MET A 52 -5.57 18.55 -14.19
CA MET A 52 -4.25 18.54 -13.55
C MET A 52 -3.21 19.19 -14.46
N SER A 53 -2.52 20.19 -13.92
CA SER A 53 -1.37 20.77 -14.58
C SER A 53 -0.27 19.72 -14.74
N LEU A 54 0.49 19.82 -15.82
CA LEU A 54 1.65 18.96 -16.07
C LEU A 54 2.69 19.05 -14.93
N HIS A 55 2.76 20.20 -14.26
CA HIS A 55 3.64 20.41 -13.12
C HIS A 55 3.21 19.57 -11.91
N ARG A 56 1.93 19.63 -11.54
CA ARG A 56 1.36 18.83 -10.44
C ARG A 56 1.50 17.35 -10.69
N LEU A 57 1.38 16.93 -11.95
CA LEU A 57 1.57 15.53 -12.32
C LEU A 57 3.04 15.09 -12.21
N ALA A 58 3.98 15.94 -12.62
CA ALA A 58 5.41 15.69 -12.45
C ALA A 58 5.80 15.61 -10.96
N GLU A 59 5.28 16.51 -10.15
CA GLU A 59 5.43 16.50 -8.69
C GLU A 59 4.88 15.21 -8.07
N THR A 60 3.68 14.79 -8.49
CA THR A 60 3.07 13.55 -8.02
C THR A 60 3.94 12.33 -8.34
N LEU A 61 4.46 12.24 -9.57
CA LEU A 61 5.39 11.17 -9.96
C LEU A 61 6.69 11.20 -9.15
N TYR A 62 7.24 12.38 -8.94
CA TYR A 62 8.47 12.58 -8.21
C TYR A 62 8.39 12.07 -6.77
N TYR A 63 7.33 12.44 -6.04
CA TYR A 63 7.12 11.98 -4.68
C TYR A 63 6.63 10.53 -4.62
N HIS A 64 5.86 10.07 -5.59
CA HIS A 64 5.49 8.65 -5.70
C HIS A 64 6.73 7.76 -5.84
N ARG A 65 7.74 8.18 -6.62
CA ARG A 65 9.02 7.48 -6.70
C ARG A 65 9.73 7.45 -5.35
N GLY A 66 9.74 8.57 -4.62
CA GLY A 66 10.25 8.65 -3.25
C GLY A 66 9.58 7.64 -2.31
N ALA A 67 8.25 7.57 -2.34
CA ALA A 67 7.47 6.61 -1.55
C ALA A 67 7.83 5.15 -1.86
N GLN A 68 8.04 4.80 -3.14
CA GLN A 68 8.47 3.45 -3.53
C GLN A 68 9.87 3.11 -3.01
N LEU A 69 10.80 4.06 -3.07
CA LEU A 69 12.16 3.88 -2.56
C LEU A 69 12.15 3.70 -1.03
N SER A 70 11.38 4.54 -0.33
CA SER A 70 11.19 4.48 1.12
C SER A 70 10.70 3.10 1.57
N ARG A 71 9.65 2.55 0.94
CA ARG A 71 9.12 1.21 1.23
C ARG A 71 10.11 0.07 0.99
N ARG A 72 11.07 0.26 0.09
CA ARG A 72 12.10 -0.73 -0.25
C ARG A 72 13.39 -0.54 0.56
N ALA A 73 13.38 0.34 1.57
CA ALA A 73 14.56 0.74 2.33
C ALA A 73 15.73 1.26 1.45
N ARG A 74 15.41 1.83 0.28
CA ARG A 74 16.39 2.40 -0.66
C ARG A 74 16.57 3.91 -0.42
N TRP A 75 16.86 4.30 0.82
CA TRP A 75 16.91 5.71 1.22
C TRP A 75 18.09 6.48 0.64
N ASN A 76 19.20 5.77 0.32
CA ASN A 76 20.36 6.37 -0.33
C ASN A 76 20.06 6.86 -1.77
N ASP A 77 19.01 6.33 -2.40
CA ASP A 77 18.57 6.75 -3.73
C ASP A 77 17.52 7.87 -3.69
N MET A 78 17.10 8.29 -2.49
CA MET A 78 16.12 9.36 -2.31
C MET A 78 16.81 10.71 -2.25
N THR A 79 16.17 11.72 -2.82
CA THR A 79 16.60 13.12 -2.64
C THR A 79 16.18 13.64 -1.27
N ILE A 80 16.79 14.74 -0.82
CA ILE A 80 16.39 15.47 0.39
C ILE A 80 14.88 15.81 0.37
N LEU A 81 14.40 16.38 -0.75
CA LEU A 81 12.98 16.74 -0.90
C LEU A 81 12.05 15.52 -0.79
N GLN A 82 12.44 14.37 -1.36
CA GLN A 82 11.64 13.14 -1.26
C GLN A 82 11.60 12.63 0.18
N MET A 83 12.72 12.70 0.91
CA MET A 83 12.76 12.29 2.31
C MET A 83 11.94 13.21 3.20
N GLN A 84 12.05 14.53 3.00
CA GLN A 84 11.27 15.53 3.72
C GLN A 84 9.77 15.30 3.51
N HIS A 85 9.35 15.16 2.25
CA HIS A 85 7.95 14.88 1.92
C HIS A 85 7.45 13.57 2.55
N GLU A 86 8.24 12.49 2.54
CA GLU A 86 7.85 11.22 3.15
C GLU A 86 7.75 11.31 4.68
N LEU A 87 8.60 12.08 5.34
CA LEU A 87 8.52 12.29 6.79
C LEU A 87 7.35 13.22 7.17
N GLN A 88 7.12 14.28 6.40
CA GLN A 88 5.98 15.18 6.59
C GLN A 88 4.66 14.44 6.46
N LYS A 89 4.52 13.58 5.44
CA LYS A 89 3.33 12.76 5.23
C LYS A 89 3.00 11.82 6.40
N ARG A 90 3.98 11.53 7.25
CA ARG A 90 3.84 10.68 8.44
C ARG A 90 3.75 11.48 9.74
N ASP A 91 3.71 12.80 9.64
CA ASP A 91 3.77 13.72 10.78
C ASP A 91 5.04 13.48 11.63
N LYS A 92 6.19 13.25 10.96
CA LYS A 92 7.52 13.00 11.57
C LYS A 92 8.57 14.06 11.22
N LEU A 93 8.14 15.17 10.63
CA LEU A 93 8.99 16.30 10.30
C LEU A 93 8.18 17.59 10.41
N ASP A 94 8.60 18.47 11.32
CA ASP A 94 8.01 19.79 11.50
C ASP A 94 8.58 20.80 10.49
N GLU A 95 7.81 21.84 10.18
CA GLU A 95 8.20 22.90 9.22
C GLU A 95 9.52 23.61 9.60
N SER A 96 9.80 23.73 10.89
CA SER A 96 11.05 24.32 11.40
C SER A 96 12.28 23.42 11.18
N GLU A 97 12.10 22.13 10.93
CA GLU A 97 13.19 21.16 10.78
C GLU A 97 13.68 20.97 9.35
N TYR A 98 12.96 21.50 8.35
CA TYR A 98 13.28 21.30 6.92
C TYR A 98 14.68 21.77 6.55
N GLN A 99 15.11 22.90 7.11
CA GLN A 99 16.39 23.52 6.78
C GLN A 99 17.52 23.12 7.74
N THR A 100 17.19 22.48 8.87
CA THR A 100 18.16 22.19 9.94
C THR A 100 18.66 20.76 9.92
N LEU A 101 17.87 19.81 9.38
CA LEU A 101 18.29 18.42 9.29
C LEU A 101 19.18 18.18 8.08
N SER A 102 20.37 17.64 8.34
CA SER A 102 21.24 17.13 7.29
C SER A 102 20.61 15.93 6.59
N GLU A 103 21.03 15.67 5.35
CA GLU A 103 20.56 14.54 4.56
C GLU A 103 20.71 13.20 5.31
N TRP A 104 21.84 13.02 6.01
CA TRP A 104 22.08 11.84 6.84
C TRP A 104 21.04 11.68 7.96
N LYS A 105 20.70 12.78 8.66
CA LYS A 105 19.68 12.75 9.72
C LYS A 105 18.30 12.43 9.16
N LEU A 106 17.96 12.95 7.98
CA LEU A 106 16.70 12.63 7.29
C LEU A 106 16.62 11.14 6.96
N ARG A 107 17.69 10.55 6.42
CA ARG A 107 17.77 9.10 6.12
C ARG A 107 17.57 8.26 7.38
N LEU A 108 18.31 8.56 8.45
CA LEU A 108 18.20 7.85 9.72
C LEU A 108 16.79 7.94 10.30
N ARG A 109 16.20 9.13 10.32
CA ARG A 109 14.85 9.31 10.84
C ARG A 109 13.82 8.52 10.04
N LEU A 110 13.90 8.57 8.71
CA LEU A 110 13.02 7.81 7.83
C LEU A 110 13.19 6.30 8.03
N ALA A 111 14.42 5.82 8.20
CA ALA A 111 14.71 4.42 8.49
C ALA A 111 14.04 3.94 9.78
N CYS A 112 14.17 4.71 10.87
CA CYS A 112 13.55 4.38 12.15
C CYS A 112 12.02 4.35 12.05
N VAL A 113 11.42 5.34 11.39
CA VAL A 113 9.96 5.44 11.21
C VAL A 113 9.44 4.25 10.41
N VAL A 114 10.02 3.97 9.24
CA VAL A 114 9.58 2.87 8.38
C VAL A 114 9.79 1.51 9.07
N LYS A 115 10.85 1.35 9.86
CA LYS A 115 11.07 0.14 10.65
C LYS A 115 9.96 -0.06 11.69
N ALA A 116 9.63 0.98 12.46
CA ALA A 116 8.57 0.94 13.45
C ALA A 116 7.20 0.64 12.82
N GLU A 117 6.89 1.25 11.67
CA GLU A 117 5.65 0.97 10.91
C GLU A 117 5.57 -0.50 10.49
N ASN A 118 6.67 -1.07 10.00
CA ASN A 118 6.72 -2.46 9.56
C ASN A 118 6.57 -3.44 10.74
N GLU A 119 7.16 -3.12 11.89
CA GLU A 119 7.03 -3.93 13.11
C GLU A 119 5.58 -3.90 13.64
N ALA A 120 4.98 -2.72 13.73
CA ALA A 120 3.57 -2.57 14.10
C ALA A 120 2.63 -3.31 13.15
N TRP A 121 2.91 -3.27 11.83
CA TRP A 121 2.14 -4.02 10.85
C TRP A 121 2.26 -5.53 11.04
N LYS A 122 3.47 -6.06 11.25
CA LYS A 122 3.71 -7.49 11.50
C LYS A 122 2.95 -7.96 12.74
N GLU A 123 2.99 -7.18 13.81
CA GLU A 123 2.27 -7.52 15.04
C GLU A 123 0.75 -7.51 14.83
N GLY A 124 0.22 -6.48 14.16
CA GLY A 124 -1.19 -6.43 13.81
C GLY A 124 -1.66 -7.52 12.84
N VAL A 125 -0.75 -8.14 12.07
CA VAL A 125 -1.04 -9.33 11.25
C VAL A 125 -1.10 -10.58 12.11
N LYS A 126 -0.15 -10.77 13.05
CA LYS A 126 -0.17 -11.91 13.98
C LYS A 126 -1.45 -11.94 14.81
N VAL A 127 -1.80 -10.83 15.43
CA VAL A 127 -3.04 -10.72 16.24
C VAL A 127 -4.28 -11.04 15.42
N ARG A 128 -4.32 -10.62 14.15
CA ARG A 128 -5.44 -10.94 13.24
C ARG A 128 -5.49 -12.42 12.89
N GLU A 129 -4.34 -13.05 12.71
CA GLU A 129 -4.25 -14.48 12.42
C GLU A 129 -4.65 -15.32 13.64
N GLU A 130 -4.19 -14.95 14.85
CA GLU A 130 -4.58 -15.58 16.11
C GLU A 130 -6.10 -15.52 16.31
N LYS A 131 -6.72 -14.35 16.14
CA LYS A 131 -8.18 -14.20 16.19
C LYS A 131 -8.90 -15.07 15.17
N ARG A 132 -8.33 -15.26 13.97
CA ARG A 132 -8.90 -16.14 12.94
C ARG A 132 -8.82 -17.61 13.36
N VAL A 133 -7.69 -18.02 13.96
CA VAL A 133 -7.51 -19.39 14.45
C VAL A 133 -8.45 -19.67 15.61
N GLU A 134 -8.59 -18.74 16.56
CA GLU A 134 -9.55 -18.84 17.67
C GLU A 134 -10.98 -18.93 17.17
N ALA A 135 -11.40 -18.06 16.24
CA ALA A 135 -12.74 -18.11 15.66
C ALA A 135 -13.02 -19.45 14.95
N ARG A 136 -12.03 -20.00 14.23
CA ARG A 136 -12.15 -21.33 13.60
C ARG A 136 -12.29 -22.44 14.62
N ARG A 137 -11.53 -22.39 15.72
CA ARG A 137 -11.63 -23.38 16.81
C ARG A 137 -12.99 -23.30 17.50
N ALA A 138 -13.47 -22.09 17.78
CA ALA A 138 -14.80 -21.88 18.37
C ALA A 138 -15.92 -22.41 17.47
N TRP A 139 -15.84 -22.14 16.16
CA TRP A 139 -16.79 -22.67 15.18
C TRP A 139 -16.76 -24.20 15.11
N ALA A 140 -15.57 -24.81 15.09
CA ALA A 140 -15.43 -26.27 15.10
C ALA A 140 -15.98 -26.90 16.38
N ALA A 141 -15.77 -26.26 17.54
CA ALA A 141 -16.33 -26.72 18.81
C ALA A 141 -17.86 -26.62 18.83
N GLN A 142 -18.44 -25.56 18.25
CA GLN A 142 -19.89 -25.44 18.08
C GLN A 142 -20.46 -26.55 17.20
N LEU A 143 -19.83 -26.83 16.06
CA LEU A 143 -20.24 -27.94 15.19
C LEU A 143 -20.18 -29.29 15.91
N ALA A 144 -19.09 -29.56 16.63
CA ALA A 144 -18.97 -30.81 17.40
C ALA A 144 -20.06 -30.94 18.49
N ALA A 145 -20.44 -29.83 19.12
CA ALA A 145 -21.54 -29.83 20.08
C ALA A 145 -22.90 -30.13 19.42
N TYR A 146 -23.16 -29.59 18.21
CA TYR A 146 -24.36 -29.95 17.45
C TYR A 146 -24.37 -31.42 17.05
N ASP A 147 -23.25 -31.94 16.53
CA ASP A 147 -23.13 -33.36 16.17
C ASP A 147 -23.40 -34.28 17.36
N GLN A 148 -23.02 -33.85 18.57
CA GLN A 148 -23.25 -34.62 19.79
C GLN A 148 -24.71 -34.59 20.23
N ILE A 149 -25.38 -33.43 20.16
CA ILE A 149 -26.83 -33.31 20.42
C ILE A 149 -27.63 -34.18 19.44
N ASP A 150 -27.25 -34.18 18.16
CA ASP A 150 -27.94 -34.99 17.15
C ASP A 150 -27.76 -36.50 17.39
N ARG A 151 -26.59 -36.93 17.87
CA ARG A 151 -26.37 -38.34 18.27
C ARG A 151 -27.22 -38.72 19.47
N GLU A 152 -27.19 -37.92 20.55
CA GLU A 152 -27.99 -38.16 21.76
C GLU A 152 -29.48 -38.27 21.41
N ARG A 153 -30.00 -37.39 20.55
CA ARG A 153 -31.38 -37.47 20.06
C ARG A 153 -31.69 -38.73 19.24
N SER A 154 -30.73 -39.21 18.45
CA SER A 154 -30.92 -40.45 17.69
C SER A 154 -30.93 -41.68 18.60
N GLU A 155 -30.04 -41.72 19.60
CA GLU A 155 -29.97 -42.81 20.58
C GLU A 155 -31.23 -42.86 21.46
N ASP A 156 -31.72 -41.70 21.91
CA ASP A 156 -32.98 -41.60 22.65
C ASP A 156 -34.18 -42.08 21.80
N ALA A 157 -34.23 -41.72 20.52
CA ALA A 157 -35.29 -42.14 19.61
C ALA A 157 -35.24 -43.66 19.31
N GLU A 158 -34.05 -44.25 19.22
CA GLU A 158 -33.88 -45.70 19.06
C GLU A 158 -34.36 -46.44 20.32
N MET A 159 -34.01 -45.97 21.52
CA MET A 159 -34.51 -46.56 22.77
C MET A 159 -36.03 -46.46 22.92
N GLU A 160 -36.64 -45.34 22.53
CA GLU A 160 -38.11 -45.20 22.54
C GLU A 160 -38.79 -46.18 21.57
N GLN A 161 -38.21 -46.42 20.40
CA GLN A 161 -38.74 -47.41 19.44
C GLN A 161 -38.60 -48.84 19.96
N GLU A 162 -37.48 -49.19 20.58
CA GLU A 162 -37.29 -50.51 21.19
C GLU A 162 -38.29 -50.75 22.33
N GLN A 163 -38.54 -49.75 23.17
CA GLN A 163 -39.55 -49.85 24.24
C GLN A 163 -40.98 -50.01 23.71
N GLN A 164 -41.31 -49.36 22.60
CA GLN A 164 -42.61 -49.52 21.93
C GLN A 164 -42.77 -50.88 21.24
N ALA A 165 -41.67 -51.52 20.79
CA ALA A 165 -41.70 -52.83 20.15
C ALA A 165 -41.82 -54.01 21.15
N VAL A 166 -41.51 -53.77 22.43
CA VAL A 166 -41.57 -54.78 23.50
C VAL A 166 -42.94 -54.83 24.22
N CYS A 167 -43.78 -53.79 24.05
CA CYS A 167 -45.18 -53.76 24.52
C CYS A 167 -46.14 -54.32 23.46
#